data_AF-A0A7S4BGS8-F1
#
_entry.id   AF-A0A7S4BGS8-F1
#
_cell.length_a   1.000
_cell.length_b   1.000
_cell.length_c   1.000
_cell.angle_alpha   90.00
_cell.angle_beta   90.00
_cell.angle_gamma   90.00
#
_symmetry.space_group_name_H-M   'P 1'
#
loop_
_entity.id
_entity.type
_entity.pdbx_description
1 polymer ?
#
loop_
_entity_poly.entity_id
_entity_poly.type
_entity_poly.pdbx_seq_one_letter_code
_entity_poly.pdbx_strand_id
1 'polypeptide(L)'
;FNHGWLVQAEAPPNALFSRFKETIDEGHAAAADVAFYFIHWLTDLAGAVPSPLDGSEKFVLKFPHAVLASFIKSFGVLEELAFKTETEVFESYLERMWQESAAGYRLGPLPTESAAIALMRLTVQAQSGDRQEALIEAFQRLDFDDRHVLTQEMARTGIADQAYRRSPPGLRPGGPAILVYYSPAFIRGLTPHATLHVLQLLAEVYRRARKLWPLTPISPSSKGHTVTVRIDQIKELSLQAIQAVYAEGQTWLLYKRNELEAVVECHPLDFMTELVTSGHKCVVLKFWPKQEDGLPPHTSKATHSFSGFSTSSFTHHAGAMSSFTHAGAMSSCCSSGYHHMPPAILSSVTTRPLASRPQRSKSDAPLAQPASAALAPPLRNPQDGTWSAASRRKLQM
;
A
#
# COMPACT_ATOMS: atom_id res chain seq x y z
N PHE A 1 6.44 -9.09 -8.58
CA PHE A 1 5.83 -9.11 -7.25
C PHE A 1 6.43 -7.99 -6.42
N ASN A 2 5.64 -7.12 -5.79
CA ASN A 2 6.15 -6.10 -4.86
C ASN A 2 5.84 -6.52 -3.43
N HIS A 3 6.85 -7.04 -2.74
CA HIS A 3 6.69 -7.58 -1.39
C HIS A 3 6.42 -6.46 -0.36
N GLY A 4 6.96 -5.26 -0.60
CA GLY A 4 6.68 -4.08 0.23
C GLY A 4 5.18 -3.78 0.33
N TRP A 5 4.46 -3.93 -0.79
CA TRP A 5 3.02 -3.73 -0.83
C TRP A 5 2.25 -4.74 0.03
N LEU A 6 2.72 -5.99 0.12
CA LEU A 6 2.10 -7.01 0.96
C LEU A 6 2.35 -6.70 2.45
N VAL A 7 3.60 -6.50 2.84
CA VAL A 7 3.95 -6.33 4.27
C VAL A 7 3.41 -5.04 4.89
N GLN A 8 2.98 -4.11 4.04
CA GLN A 8 2.30 -2.89 4.43
C GLN A 8 0.79 -2.95 4.17
N ALA A 9 0.25 -4.06 3.68
CA ALA A 9 -1.16 -4.20 3.28
C ALA A 9 -1.66 -3.06 2.37
N GLU A 10 -0.76 -2.52 1.55
CA GLU A 10 -0.96 -1.33 0.74
C GLU A 10 -1.77 -1.65 -0.52
N ALA A 11 -1.39 -2.70 -1.24
CA ALA A 11 -2.01 -3.08 -2.49
C ALA A 11 -3.15 -4.10 -2.32
N PRO A 12 -4.16 -4.09 -3.20
CA PRO A 12 -5.18 -5.14 -3.24
C PRO A 12 -4.59 -6.46 -3.79
N PRO A 13 -5.24 -7.61 -3.51
CA PRO A 13 -4.84 -8.94 -3.98
C PRO A 13 -4.44 -9.02 -5.45
N ASN A 14 -5.20 -8.39 -6.36
CA ASN A 14 -4.89 -8.42 -7.80
C ASN A 14 -3.50 -7.86 -8.12
N ALA A 15 -3.19 -6.67 -7.61
CA ALA A 15 -1.90 -6.02 -7.82
C ALA A 15 -0.75 -6.76 -7.13
N LEU A 16 -1.02 -7.46 -6.03
CA LEU A 16 -0.04 -8.26 -5.31
C LEU A 16 0.28 -9.56 -6.06
N PHE A 17 -0.75 -10.34 -6.36
CA PHE A 17 -0.60 -11.78 -6.55
C PHE A 17 -0.99 -12.28 -7.93
N SER A 18 -1.89 -11.61 -8.67
CA SER A 18 -2.49 -12.23 -9.86
C SER A 18 -1.46 -12.66 -10.91
N ARG A 19 -0.40 -11.88 -11.17
CA ARG A 19 0.66 -12.31 -12.09
C ARG A 19 1.41 -13.55 -11.62
N PHE A 20 1.62 -13.67 -10.31
CA PHE A 20 2.31 -14.81 -9.76
C PHE A 20 1.41 -16.04 -9.73
N LYS A 21 0.13 -15.84 -9.43
CA LYS A 21 -0.89 -16.88 -9.46
C LYS A 21 -1.09 -17.42 -10.88
N GLU A 22 -1.11 -16.56 -11.90
CA GLU A 22 -1.09 -16.95 -13.31
C GLU A 22 0.05 -17.93 -13.62
N THR A 23 1.29 -17.64 -13.17
CA THR A 23 2.44 -18.54 -13.37
C THR A 23 2.25 -19.91 -12.69
N ILE A 24 1.69 -19.93 -11.47
CA ILE A 24 1.42 -21.18 -10.75
C ILE A 24 0.36 -22.00 -11.48
N ASP A 25 -0.75 -21.36 -11.87
CA ASP A 25 -1.89 -22.03 -12.48
C ASP A 25 -1.57 -22.54 -13.90
N GLU A 26 -0.63 -21.90 -14.61
CA GLU A 26 -0.07 -22.38 -15.88
C GLU A 26 0.89 -23.58 -15.70
N GLY A 27 1.16 -24.00 -14.46
CA GLY A 27 2.06 -25.11 -14.14
C GLY A 27 3.54 -24.76 -14.29
N HIS A 28 3.87 -23.47 -14.38
CA HIS A 28 5.24 -22.98 -14.48
C HIS A 28 5.93 -22.80 -13.12
N ALA A 29 5.18 -22.92 -12.02
CA ALA A 29 5.71 -22.87 -10.66
C ALA A 29 4.93 -23.82 -9.72
N ALA A 30 5.65 -24.57 -8.90
CA ALA A 30 5.13 -25.36 -7.78
C ALA A 30 5.30 -24.61 -6.45
N ALA A 31 4.73 -25.16 -5.37
CA ALA A 31 4.85 -24.59 -4.03
C ALA A 31 6.32 -24.39 -3.58
N ALA A 32 7.20 -25.32 -3.94
CA ALA A 32 8.63 -25.20 -3.65
C ALA A 32 9.29 -24.01 -4.37
N ASP A 33 8.86 -23.71 -5.60
CA ASP A 33 9.36 -22.58 -6.38
C ASP A 33 8.91 -21.24 -5.76
N VAL A 34 7.69 -21.20 -5.19
CA VAL A 34 7.19 -20.04 -4.45
C VAL A 34 8.06 -19.74 -3.24
N ALA A 35 8.34 -20.75 -2.42
CA ALA A 35 9.23 -20.61 -1.27
C ALA A 35 10.65 -20.19 -1.70
N PHE A 36 11.19 -20.83 -2.74
CA PHE A 36 12.51 -20.51 -3.29
C PHE A 36 12.60 -19.06 -3.78
N TYR A 37 11.57 -18.56 -4.47
CA TYR A 37 11.53 -17.17 -4.94
C TYR A 37 11.69 -16.16 -3.79
N PHE A 38 11.04 -16.39 -2.66
CA PHE A 38 11.12 -15.46 -1.52
C PHE A 38 12.47 -15.49 -0.80
N ILE A 39 13.08 -16.67 -0.70
CA ILE A 39 14.44 -16.80 -0.21
C ILE A 39 15.42 -16.09 -1.16
N HIS A 40 15.28 -16.32 -2.47
CA HIS A 40 16.09 -15.65 -3.49
C HIS A 40 15.95 -14.12 -3.43
N TRP A 41 14.73 -13.62 -3.30
CA TRP A 41 14.48 -12.19 -3.16
C TRP A 41 15.15 -11.59 -1.92
N LEU A 42 15.13 -12.31 -0.79
CA LEU A 42 15.84 -11.89 0.43
C LEU A 42 17.35 -11.82 0.18
N THR A 43 17.92 -12.81 -0.52
CA THR A 43 19.35 -12.81 -0.87
C THR A 43 19.71 -11.71 -1.85
N ASP A 44 18.84 -11.40 -2.83
CA ASP A 44 19.04 -10.29 -3.77
C ASP A 44 19.05 -8.95 -3.02
N LEU A 45 18.12 -8.76 -2.08
CA LEU A 45 18.08 -7.54 -1.27
C LEU A 45 19.31 -7.39 -0.38
N ALA A 46 19.86 -8.50 0.12
CA ALA A 46 21.16 -8.49 0.79
C ALA A 46 22.25 -8.07 -0.21
N GLY A 47 22.30 -8.69 -1.38
CA GLY A 47 23.32 -8.42 -2.40
C GLY A 47 23.21 -7.07 -3.11
N ALA A 48 22.12 -6.32 -2.90
CA ALA A 48 21.87 -5.04 -3.57
C ALA A 48 22.84 -3.91 -3.17
N VAL A 49 23.68 -4.11 -2.15
CA VAL A 49 24.77 -3.20 -1.81
C VAL A 49 26.06 -3.77 -2.39
N PRO A 50 26.79 -3.04 -3.26
CA PRO A 50 28.00 -3.53 -3.94
C PRO A 50 29.22 -3.54 -3.02
N SER A 51 29.10 -4.13 -1.83
CA SER A 51 30.19 -4.36 -0.88
C SER A 51 30.21 -5.84 -0.49
N PRO A 52 31.34 -6.55 -0.67
CA PRO A 52 31.44 -7.99 -0.42
C PRO A 52 31.15 -8.43 1.02
N LEU A 53 31.12 -7.51 1.99
CA LEU A 53 30.92 -7.80 3.42
C LEU A 53 29.69 -7.09 4.03
N ASP A 54 29.07 -6.15 3.32
CA ASP A 54 27.97 -5.32 3.86
C ASP A 54 26.60 -5.67 3.29
N GLY A 55 26.46 -6.76 2.54
CA GLY A 55 25.17 -7.10 1.91
C GLY A 55 24.03 -7.23 2.94
N SER A 56 24.29 -7.94 4.04
CA SER A 56 23.36 -8.04 5.17
C SER A 56 23.27 -6.76 6.01
N GLU A 57 24.22 -5.82 5.90
CA GLU A 57 24.20 -4.54 6.61
C GLU A 57 22.94 -3.75 6.28
N LYS A 58 22.43 -3.86 5.04
CA LYS A 58 21.16 -3.22 4.67
C LYS A 58 20.01 -3.69 5.57
N PHE A 59 19.98 -4.98 5.94
CA PHE A 59 18.95 -5.54 6.82
C PHE A 59 19.13 -5.15 8.29
N VAL A 60 20.36 -4.91 8.72
CA VAL A 60 20.69 -4.62 10.13
C VAL A 60 20.67 -3.11 10.41
N LEU A 61 21.21 -2.29 9.50
CA LEU A 61 21.40 -0.85 9.73
C LEU A 61 20.38 0.03 9.00
N LYS A 62 19.86 -0.43 7.85
CA LYS A 62 19.04 0.43 6.96
C LYS A 62 17.57 0.05 6.90
N PHE A 63 17.24 -1.22 7.12
CA PHE A 63 15.87 -1.68 7.21
C PHE A 63 15.38 -1.55 8.64
N PRO A 64 14.23 -0.89 8.89
CA PRO A 64 13.58 -0.97 10.18
C PRO A 64 13.31 -2.44 10.52
N HIS A 65 13.76 -2.90 11.69
CA HIS A 65 13.60 -4.30 12.11
C HIS A 65 12.14 -4.78 12.03
N ALA A 66 11.17 -3.92 12.36
CA ALA A 66 9.74 -4.24 12.24
C ALA A 66 9.32 -4.57 10.79
N VAL A 67 9.90 -3.87 9.81
CA VAL A 67 9.64 -4.12 8.39
C VAL A 67 10.26 -5.45 7.96
N LEU A 68 11.52 -5.71 8.31
CA LEU A 68 12.18 -7.00 8.03
C LEU A 68 11.45 -8.18 8.66
N ALA A 69 11.03 -8.05 9.93
CA ALA A 69 10.25 -9.08 10.60
C ALA A 69 8.93 -9.36 9.87
N SER A 70 8.24 -8.32 9.38
CA SER A 70 7.02 -8.47 8.59
C SER A 70 7.27 -9.19 7.26
N PHE A 71 8.41 -8.93 6.60
CA PHE A 71 8.84 -9.68 5.42
C PHE A 71 8.99 -11.17 5.73
N ILE A 72 9.79 -11.52 6.73
CA ILE A 72 10.04 -12.92 7.09
C ILE A 72 8.73 -13.64 7.45
N LYS A 73 7.88 -13.00 8.26
CA LYS A 73 6.58 -13.54 8.67
C LYS A 73 5.64 -13.81 7.49
N SER A 74 5.67 -12.97 6.47
CA SER A 74 4.80 -13.12 5.31
C SER A 74 5.15 -14.34 4.44
N PHE A 75 6.36 -14.92 4.55
CA PHE A 75 6.77 -16.08 3.73
C PHE A 75 5.83 -17.27 3.96
N GLY A 76 5.52 -17.58 5.22
CA GLY A 76 4.62 -18.68 5.56
C GLY A 76 3.14 -18.41 5.21
N VAL A 77 2.79 -17.21 4.75
CA VAL A 77 1.48 -16.93 4.14
C VAL A 77 1.56 -17.04 2.63
N LEU A 78 2.66 -16.59 2.04
CA LEU A 78 2.88 -16.61 0.61
C LEU A 78 2.95 -18.03 0.03
N GLU A 79 3.48 -18.99 0.77
CA GLU A 79 3.44 -20.40 0.40
C GLU A 79 2.00 -20.92 0.19
N GLU A 80 1.02 -20.31 0.85
CA GLU A 80 -0.38 -20.67 0.70
C GLU A 80 -0.95 -20.34 -0.68
N LEU A 81 -0.28 -19.49 -1.47
CA LEU A 81 -0.70 -19.12 -2.83
C LEU A 81 -0.70 -20.31 -3.79
N ALA A 82 0.03 -21.38 -3.46
CA ALA A 82 0.01 -22.63 -4.20
C ALA A 82 -1.35 -23.34 -4.14
N PHE A 83 -2.14 -23.15 -3.09
CA PHE A 83 -3.39 -23.89 -2.86
C PHE A 83 -4.60 -23.03 -2.47
N LYS A 84 -4.40 -21.74 -2.16
CA LYS A 84 -5.44 -20.75 -1.91
C LYS A 84 -5.52 -19.74 -3.05
N THR A 85 -6.64 -19.04 -3.13
CA THR A 85 -6.79 -17.86 -3.99
C THR A 85 -5.98 -16.68 -3.47
N GLU A 86 -5.68 -15.72 -4.34
CA GLU A 86 -4.97 -14.48 -3.97
C GLU A 86 -5.65 -13.74 -2.82
N THR A 87 -6.98 -13.69 -2.83
CA THR A 87 -7.78 -13.01 -1.80
C THR A 87 -7.72 -13.73 -0.45
N GLU A 88 -7.81 -15.07 -0.44
CA GLU A 88 -7.73 -15.87 0.78
C GLU A 88 -6.34 -15.80 1.42
N VAL A 89 -5.28 -15.81 0.62
CA VAL A 89 -3.90 -15.61 1.09
C VAL A 89 -3.76 -14.24 1.75
N PHE A 90 -4.27 -13.19 1.10
CA PHE A 90 -4.18 -11.85 1.66
C PHE A 90 -5.00 -11.70 2.94
N GLU A 91 -6.22 -12.24 3.00
CA GLU A 91 -7.03 -12.21 4.23
C GLU A 91 -6.34 -12.96 5.36
N SER A 92 -5.77 -14.14 5.08
CA SER A 92 -5.00 -14.92 6.05
C SER A 92 -3.80 -14.13 6.59
N TYR A 93 -3.12 -13.38 5.73
CA TYR A 93 -2.04 -12.47 6.14
C TYR A 93 -2.56 -11.38 7.10
N LEU A 94 -3.65 -10.70 6.73
CA LEU A 94 -4.25 -9.64 7.55
C LEU A 94 -4.70 -10.15 8.92
N GLU A 95 -5.31 -11.33 8.98
CA GLU A 95 -5.72 -11.98 10.24
C GLU A 95 -4.53 -12.24 11.15
N ARG A 96 -3.44 -12.81 10.62
CA ARG A 96 -2.22 -13.08 11.39
C ARG A 96 -1.60 -11.79 11.92
N MET A 97 -1.47 -10.76 11.08
CA MET A 97 -0.91 -9.48 11.51
C MET A 97 -1.76 -8.81 12.60
N TRP A 98 -3.08 -8.93 12.53
CA TRP A 98 -3.97 -8.44 13.58
C TRP A 98 -3.74 -9.18 14.90
N GLN A 99 -3.75 -10.52 14.86
CA GLN A 99 -3.57 -11.36 16.05
C GLN A 99 -2.23 -11.09 16.74
N GLU A 100 -1.15 -10.97 15.97
CA GLU A 100 0.17 -10.63 16.51
C GLU A 100 0.19 -9.25 17.16
N SER A 101 -0.41 -8.26 16.50
CA SER A 101 -0.48 -6.90 17.05
C SER A 101 -1.35 -6.85 18.31
N ALA A 102 -2.45 -7.61 18.35
CA ALA A 102 -3.33 -7.73 19.51
C ALA A 102 -2.68 -8.42 20.72
N ALA A 103 -1.64 -9.25 20.52
CA ALA A 103 -0.89 -9.84 21.62
C ALA A 103 0.03 -8.83 22.33
N GLY A 104 0.47 -7.78 21.61
CA GLY A 104 1.32 -6.72 22.16
C GLY A 104 0.58 -5.44 22.59
N TYR A 105 -0.64 -5.22 22.08
CA TYR A 105 -1.35 -3.95 22.16
C TYR A 105 -2.87 -4.12 22.35
N ARG A 106 -3.57 -3.05 22.70
CA ARG A 106 -5.02 -3.07 23.02
C ARG A 106 -5.90 -2.97 21.76
N LEU A 107 -5.63 -3.78 20.74
CA LEU A 107 -6.44 -3.77 19.51
C LEU A 107 -7.80 -4.47 19.69
N GLY A 108 -7.92 -5.37 20.67
CA GLY A 108 -9.11 -6.16 20.90
C GLY A 108 -9.22 -7.40 20.00
N PRO A 109 -10.40 -8.03 19.93
CA PRO A 109 -10.61 -9.23 19.12
C PRO A 109 -10.47 -8.93 17.62
N LEU A 110 -10.24 -9.98 16.84
CA LEU A 110 -10.24 -9.89 15.38
C LEU A 110 -11.56 -9.26 14.89
N PRO A 111 -11.54 -8.20 14.07
CA PRO A 111 -12.76 -7.53 13.65
C PRO A 111 -13.58 -8.46 12.77
N THR A 112 -14.88 -8.54 13.05
CA THR A 112 -15.85 -9.38 12.31
C THR A 112 -16.89 -8.55 11.57
N GLU A 113 -16.90 -7.24 11.76
CA GLU A 113 -17.87 -6.34 11.16
C GLU A 113 -17.55 -6.03 9.69
N SER A 114 -18.48 -5.33 9.03
CA SER A 114 -18.35 -4.89 7.64
C SER A 114 -17.05 -4.12 7.33
N ALA A 115 -16.46 -3.46 8.33
CA ALA A 115 -15.22 -2.70 8.23
C ALA A 115 -13.94 -3.52 8.50
N ALA A 116 -14.04 -4.83 8.74
CA ALA A 116 -12.92 -5.66 9.18
C ALA A 116 -11.70 -5.59 8.24
N ILE A 117 -11.91 -5.70 6.92
CA ILE A 117 -10.80 -5.64 5.96
C ILE A 117 -10.11 -4.27 5.98
N ALA A 118 -10.87 -3.18 6.01
CA ALA A 118 -10.30 -1.84 6.08
C ALA A 118 -9.50 -1.63 7.36
N LEU A 119 -10.05 -2.01 8.52
CA LEU A 119 -9.36 -1.93 9.81
C LEU A 119 -8.07 -2.76 9.82
N MET A 120 -8.12 -4.02 9.40
CA MET A 120 -6.91 -4.86 9.38
C MET A 120 -5.84 -4.29 8.46
N ARG A 121 -6.21 -3.81 7.26
CA ARG A 121 -5.24 -3.18 6.32
C ARG A 121 -4.64 -1.90 6.91
N LEU A 122 -5.47 -1.01 7.45
CA LEU A 122 -5.01 0.25 8.04
C LEU A 122 -4.11 0.03 9.27
N THR A 123 -4.43 -0.94 10.12
CA THR A 123 -3.61 -1.32 11.27
C THR A 123 -2.23 -1.85 10.83
N VAL A 124 -2.16 -2.65 9.76
CA VAL A 124 -0.86 -3.06 9.18
C VAL A 124 -0.09 -1.87 8.63
N GLN A 125 -0.77 -0.91 7.98
CA GLN A 125 -0.15 0.31 7.45
C GLN A 125 0.44 1.21 8.56
N ALA A 126 -0.17 1.24 9.75
CA ALA A 126 0.30 2.04 10.89
C ALA A 126 1.62 1.53 11.51
N GLN A 127 1.89 0.22 11.41
CA GLN A 127 3.10 -0.50 11.82
C GLN A 127 3.56 -0.47 13.29
N SER A 128 3.11 0.48 14.12
CA SER A 128 3.41 0.52 15.55
C SER A 128 2.15 0.55 16.39
N GLY A 129 2.20 -0.04 17.60
CA GLY A 129 1.01 -0.25 18.43
C GLY A 129 0.30 1.03 18.85
N ASP A 130 1.04 2.06 19.25
CA ASP A 130 0.50 3.38 19.58
C ASP A 130 -0.29 4.00 18.41
N ARG A 131 0.24 3.83 17.19
CA ARG A 131 -0.40 4.30 15.96
C ARG A 131 -1.61 3.45 15.58
N GLN A 132 -1.54 2.14 15.80
CA GLN A 132 -2.64 1.22 15.56
C GLN A 132 -3.83 1.51 16.48
N GLU A 133 -3.59 1.73 17.77
CA GLU A 133 -4.62 2.10 18.74
C GLU A 133 -5.29 3.43 18.36
N ALA A 134 -4.49 4.47 18.08
CA ALA A 134 -5.01 5.77 17.64
C ALA A 134 -5.82 5.65 16.33
N LEU A 135 -5.43 4.74 15.43
CA LEU A 135 -6.11 4.51 14.17
C LEU A 135 -7.48 3.86 14.36
N ILE A 136 -7.59 2.87 15.24
CA ILE A 136 -8.87 2.20 15.54
C ILE A 136 -9.84 3.22 16.16
N GLU A 137 -9.40 4.01 17.13
CA GLU A 137 -10.23 5.05 17.74
C GLU A 137 -10.69 6.09 16.70
N ALA A 138 -9.75 6.58 15.89
CA ALA A 138 -10.05 7.55 14.84
C ALA A 138 -11.02 7.00 13.78
N PHE A 139 -10.88 5.73 13.40
CA PHE A 139 -11.76 5.09 12.43
C PHE A 139 -13.20 4.98 12.94
N GLN A 140 -13.39 4.74 14.24
CA GLN A 140 -14.73 4.74 14.86
C GLN A 140 -15.37 6.12 14.88
N ARG A 141 -14.55 7.18 14.98
CA ARG A 141 -14.98 8.59 14.99
C ARG A 141 -15.20 9.19 13.61
N LEU A 142 -14.83 8.49 12.53
CA LEU A 142 -15.14 8.94 11.17
C LEU A 142 -16.65 9.10 10.98
N ASP A 143 -17.04 10.10 10.19
CA ASP A 143 -18.40 10.18 9.70
C ASP A 143 -18.76 8.95 8.85
N PHE A 144 -20.06 8.72 8.69
CA PHE A 144 -20.56 7.55 7.98
C PHE A 144 -19.98 7.45 6.56
N ASP A 145 -19.88 8.57 5.84
CA ASP A 145 -19.48 8.60 4.44
C ASP A 145 -18.00 8.27 4.25
N ASP A 146 -17.10 8.84 5.06
CA ASP A 146 -15.67 8.55 5.01
C ASP A 146 -15.39 7.10 5.42
N ARG A 147 -16.02 6.64 6.52
CA ARG A 147 -15.90 5.25 6.96
C ARG A 147 -16.41 4.28 5.91
N HIS A 148 -17.54 4.60 5.27
CA HIS A 148 -18.12 3.79 4.21
C HIS A 148 -17.19 3.70 2.99
N VAL A 149 -16.63 4.82 2.53
CA VAL A 149 -15.68 4.82 1.40
C VAL A 149 -14.46 3.95 1.70
N LEU A 150 -13.81 4.14 2.86
CA LEU A 150 -12.65 3.33 3.23
C LEU A 150 -13.00 1.84 3.32
N THR A 151 -14.14 1.52 3.95
CA THR A 151 -14.64 0.14 4.09
C THR A 151 -14.84 -0.53 2.73
N GLN A 152 -15.52 0.16 1.80
CA GLN A 152 -15.82 -0.38 0.48
C GLN A 152 -14.56 -0.52 -0.38
N GLU A 153 -13.74 0.53 -0.45
CA GLU A 153 -12.61 0.58 -1.37
C GLU A 153 -11.46 -0.33 -0.93
N MET A 154 -11.19 -0.42 0.37
CA MET A 154 -10.17 -1.34 0.89
C MET A 154 -10.59 -2.81 0.85
N ALA A 155 -11.89 -3.10 0.76
CA ALA A 155 -12.40 -4.47 0.57
C ALA A 155 -12.42 -4.92 -0.89
N ARG A 156 -12.04 -4.09 -1.87
CA ARG A 156 -11.96 -4.50 -3.27
C ARG A 156 -10.69 -5.32 -3.53
N THR A 157 -10.88 -6.52 -4.06
CA THR A 157 -9.79 -7.46 -4.37
C THR A 157 -9.09 -7.12 -5.68
N GLY A 158 -9.83 -6.54 -6.62
CA GLY A 158 -9.40 -6.29 -7.99
C GLY A 158 -9.42 -7.55 -8.86
N ILE A 159 -9.95 -8.66 -8.37
CA ILE A 159 -10.02 -9.95 -9.08
C ILE A 159 -11.48 -10.29 -9.30
N ALA A 160 -11.83 -10.74 -10.51
CA ALA A 160 -13.16 -11.24 -10.80
C ALA A 160 -13.50 -12.41 -9.87
N ASP A 161 -14.75 -12.48 -9.39
CA ASP A 161 -15.28 -13.62 -8.63
C ASP A 161 -14.57 -13.96 -7.30
N GLN A 162 -13.65 -13.11 -6.83
CA GLN A 162 -13.07 -13.21 -5.49
C GLN A 162 -13.51 -12.07 -4.59
N ALA A 163 -13.92 -12.43 -3.38
CA ALA A 163 -14.25 -11.50 -2.30
C ALA A 163 -13.66 -12.03 -0.99
N TYR A 164 -13.31 -11.12 -0.08
CA TYR A 164 -12.93 -11.52 1.27
C TYR A 164 -14.11 -12.16 1.99
N ARG A 165 -13.84 -13.14 2.84
CA ARG A 165 -14.84 -13.73 3.74
C ARG A 165 -15.48 -12.67 4.63
N ARG A 166 -14.70 -11.67 5.06
CA ARG A 166 -15.17 -10.52 5.85
C ARG A 166 -15.49 -9.27 5.01
N SER A 167 -15.81 -9.44 3.73
CA SER A 167 -16.24 -8.31 2.92
C SER A 167 -17.53 -7.67 3.50
N PRO A 168 -17.69 -6.34 3.37
CA PRO A 168 -18.92 -5.69 3.79
C PRO A 168 -20.12 -6.26 3.02
N PRO A 169 -21.27 -6.48 3.67
CA PRO A 169 -22.48 -6.90 2.99
C PRO A 169 -22.88 -5.84 1.97
N GLY A 170 -23.29 -6.27 0.78
CA GLY A 170 -23.68 -5.36 -0.30
C GLY A 170 -22.52 -4.64 -0.99
N LEU A 171 -21.27 -5.07 -0.79
CA LEU A 171 -20.14 -4.61 -1.61
C LEU A 171 -20.49 -4.76 -3.09
N ARG A 172 -20.64 -3.64 -3.79
CA ARG A 172 -21.01 -3.67 -5.20
C ARG A 172 -19.90 -4.35 -6.00
N PRO A 173 -20.20 -5.42 -6.76
CA PRO A 173 -19.20 -6.06 -7.62
C PRO A 173 -18.73 -5.05 -8.66
N GLY A 174 -17.48 -5.18 -9.08
CA GLY A 174 -16.91 -4.28 -10.08
C GLY A 174 -15.52 -3.79 -9.75
N GLY A 175 -14.88 -3.24 -10.77
CA GLY A 175 -13.53 -2.71 -10.71
C GLY A 175 -13.41 -1.34 -11.36
N PRO A 176 -12.19 -0.78 -11.38
CA PRO A 176 -10.96 -1.36 -10.84
C PRO A 176 -10.87 -1.28 -9.31
N ALA A 177 -10.04 -2.12 -8.69
CA ALA A 177 -9.56 -1.85 -7.34
C ALA A 177 -8.58 -0.67 -7.38
N ILE A 178 -8.54 0.14 -6.32
CA ILE A 178 -7.69 1.32 -6.23
C ILE A 178 -6.54 1.02 -5.26
N LEU A 179 -5.31 1.13 -5.75
CA LEU A 179 -4.10 1.12 -4.96
C LEU A 179 -3.66 2.57 -4.71
N VAL A 180 -3.71 3.03 -3.46
CA VAL A 180 -3.15 4.35 -3.09
C VAL A 180 -1.68 4.17 -2.72
N TYR A 181 -0.78 4.44 -3.65
CA TYR A 181 0.66 4.25 -3.47
C TYR A 181 1.27 5.36 -2.60
N TYR A 182 2.02 4.93 -1.59
CA TYR A 182 2.49 5.63 -0.39
C TYR A 182 1.47 5.83 0.74
N SER A 183 0.30 5.18 0.73
CA SER A 183 -0.63 5.27 1.87
C SER A 183 -0.03 4.87 3.23
N PRO A 184 0.85 3.85 3.35
CA PRO A 184 1.46 3.51 4.64
C PRO A 184 2.38 4.62 5.15
N ALA A 185 3.18 5.22 4.26
CA ALA A 185 4.06 6.34 4.63
C ALA A 185 3.23 7.55 5.10
N PHE A 186 2.16 7.86 4.37
CA PHE A 186 1.25 8.95 4.69
C PHE A 186 0.56 8.76 6.06
N ILE A 187 0.01 7.57 6.32
CA ILE A 187 -0.60 7.25 7.63
C ILE A 187 0.43 7.36 8.75
N ARG A 188 1.62 6.77 8.59
CA ARG A 188 2.67 6.82 9.63
C ARG A 188 3.17 8.23 9.90
N GLY A 189 3.20 9.11 8.90
CA GLY A 189 3.68 10.49 9.04
C GLY A 189 2.76 11.35 9.89
N LEU A 190 1.45 11.06 9.90
CA LEU A 190 0.44 11.87 10.59
C LEU A 190 -0.13 11.23 11.86
N THR A 191 0.06 9.93 12.07
CA THR A 191 -0.40 9.20 13.25
C THR A 191 0.71 9.17 14.33
N PRO A 192 0.39 9.38 15.62
CA PRO A 192 -0.94 9.36 16.24
C PRO A 192 -1.66 10.74 16.32
N HIS A 193 -0.98 11.84 16.02
CA HIS A 193 -1.49 13.18 16.36
C HIS A 193 -2.64 13.69 15.47
N ALA A 194 -2.65 13.31 14.20
CA ALA A 194 -3.63 13.75 13.20
C ALA A 194 -4.39 12.56 12.58
N THR A 195 -4.58 11.49 13.36
CA THR A 195 -5.07 10.20 12.85
C THR A 195 -6.45 10.28 12.21
N LEU A 196 -7.39 11.01 12.81
CA LEU A 196 -8.72 11.23 12.22
C LEU A 196 -8.61 11.94 10.87
N HIS A 197 -7.83 13.02 10.81
CA HIS A 197 -7.65 13.81 9.59
C HIS A 197 -6.98 13.00 8.47
N VAL A 198 -5.94 12.22 8.75
CA VAL A 198 -5.29 11.41 7.69
C VAL A 198 -6.24 10.37 7.11
N LEU A 199 -7.13 9.78 7.92
CA LEU A 199 -8.17 8.86 7.43
C LEU A 199 -9.21 9.58 6.56
N GLN A 200 -9.62 10.80 6.92
CA GLN A 200 -10.53 11.63 6.10
C GLN A 200 -9.88 12.02 4.76
N LEU A 201 -8.61 12.42 4.76
CA LEU A 201 -7.84 12.74 3.56
C LEU A 201 -7.73 11.51 2.64
N LEU A 202 -7.43 10.34 3.22
CA LEU A 202 -7.36 9.09 2.48
C LEU A 202 -8.72 8.68 1.89
N ALA A 203 -9.81 8.84 2.65
CA ALA A 203 -11.16 8.62 2.16
C ALA A 203 -11.49 9.54 0.97
N GLU A 204 -11.07 10.81 1.02
CA GLU A 204 -11.25 11.76 -0.08
C GLU A 204 -10.44 11.36 -1.33
N VAL A 205 -9.21 10.86 -1.18
CA VAL A 205 -8.42 10.31 -2.30
C VAL A 205 -9.17 9.17 -2.96
N TYR A 206 -9.67 8.19 -2.20
CA TYR A 206 -10.46 7.08 -2.73
C TYR A 206 -11.75 7.54 -3.42
N ARG A 207 -12.49 8.47 -2.79
CA ARG A 207 -13.73 9.04 -3.34
C ARG A 207 -13.49 9.72 -4.68
N ARG A 208 -12.40 10.49 -4.80
CA ARG A 208 -12.03 11.19 -6.03
C ARG A 208 -11.50 10.25 -7.11
N ALA A 209 -10.67 9.29 -6.72
CA ALA A 209 -10.20 8.25 -7.62
C ALA A 209 -11.38 7.46 -8.21
N ARG A 210 -12.40 7.14 -7.42
CA ARG A 210 -13.62 6.47 -7.90
C ARG A 210 -14.40 7.29 -8.93
N LYS A 211 -14.28 8.63 -8.95
CA LYS A 211 -14.84 9.47 -10.03
C LYS A 211 -14.04 9.35 -11.33
N LEU A 212 -12.72 9.20 -11.24
CA LEU A 212 -11.85 9.00 -12.40
C LEU A 212 -11.97 7.59 -12.98
N TRP A 213 -12.23 6.60 -12.12
CA TRP A 213 -12.50 5.21 -12.48
C TRP A 213 -13.80 4.71 -11.85
N PRO A 214 -14.95 5.03 -12.46
CA PRO A 214 -16.24 4.51 -12.02
C PRO A 214 -16.24 2.99 -11.94
N LEU A 215 -17.11 2.43 -11.09
CA LEU A 215 -17.29 0.97 -11.05
C LEU A 215 -17.79 0.49 -12.42
N THR A 216 -16.99 -0.35 -13.04
CA THR A 216 -17.38 -1.09 -14.23
C THR A 216 -17.69 -2.52 -13.82
N PRO A 217 -18.80 -3.11 -14.30
CA PRO A 217 -19.06 -4.52 -14.12
C PRO A 217 -17.86 -5.31 -14.65
N ILE A 218 -17.29 -6.16 -13.81
CA ILE A 218 -16.21 -7.05 -14.24
C ILE A 218 -16.89 -8.15 -15.05
N SER A 219 -16.67 -8.15 -16.37
CA SER A 219 -17.05 -9.30 -17.21
C SER A 219 -16.31 -10.55 -16.69
N PRO A 220 -16.92 -11.74 -16.70
CA PRO A 220 -16.21 -12.99 -16.38
C PRO A 220 -14.94 -13.20 -17.24
N SER A 221 -14.92 -12.61 -18.44
CA SER A 221 -13.77 -12.63 -19.35
C SER A 221 -12.69 -11.60 -19.03
N SER A 222 -12.99 -10.61 -18.17
CA SER A 222 -12.04 -9.57 -17.80
C SER A 222 -11.16 -10.11 -16.69
N LYS A 223 -9.87 -10.28 -16.98
CA LYS A 223 -8.86 -10.37 -15.94
C LYS A 223 -9.02 -9.12 -15.08
N GLY A 224 -9.31 -9.30 -13.79
CA GLY A 224 -9.54 -8.19 -12.88
C GLY A 224 -8.40 -7.16 -12.94
N HIS A 225 -8.70 -5.91 -12.62
CA HIS A 225 -7.78 -4.80 -12.84
C HIS A 225 -7.66 -3.89 -11.62
N THR A 226 -6.44 -3.41 -11.39
CA THR A 226 -6.08 -2.44 -10.35
C THR A 226 -5.49 -1.19 -10.99
N VAL A 227 -5.90 -0.01 -10.50
CA VAL A 227 -5.33 1.28 -10.85
C VAL A 227 -4.52 1.83 -9.68
N THR A 228 -3.47 2.58 -9.99
CA THR A 228 -2.57 3.17 -9.00
C THR A 228 -2.83 4.68 -8.87
N VAL A 229 -3.01 5.14 -7.65
CA VAL A 229 -3.09 6.56 -7.30
C VAL A 229 -1.88 6.89 -6.46
N ARG A 230 -0.97 7.67 -7.03
CA ARG A 230 0.27 8.08 -6.36
C ARG A 230 0.04 9.33 -5.52
N ILE A 231 0.44 9.27 -4.25
CA ILE A 231 0.34 10.39 -3.31
C ILE A 231 1.72 10.91 -2.86
N ASP A 232 2.72 10.84 -3.77
CA ASP A 232 4.12 11.19 -3.50
C ASP A 232 4.30 12.56 -2.83
N GLN A 233 3.56 13.59 -3.29
CA GLN A 233 3.74 14.95 -2.80
C GLN A 233 3.17 15.18 -1.39
N ILE A 234 2.22 14.35 -0.93
CA ILE A 234 1.58 14.53 0.40
C ILE A 234 2.07 13.55 1.45
N LYS A 235 2.78 12.48 1.08
CA LYS A 235 3.13 11.36 1.98
C LYS A 235 3.98 11.76 3.20
N GLU A 236 4.70 12.87 3.10
CA GLU A 236 5.64 13.37 4.12
C GLU A 236 5.26 14.78 4.62
N LEU A 237 4.15 15.35 4.14
CA LEU A 237 3.71 16.67 4.58
C LEU A 237 2.95 16.61 5.90
N SER A 238 3.09 17.66 6.72
CA SER A 238 2.24 17.87 7.88
C SER A 238 0.81 18.21 7.45
N LEU A 239 -0.16 17.97 8.34
CA LEU A 239 -1.56 18.32 8.08
C LEU A 239 -1.71 19.82 7.73
N GLN A 240 -0.99 20.69 8.44
CA GLN A 240 -1.00 22.13 8.21
C GLN A 240 -0.45 22.48 6.82
N ALA A 241 0.64 21.85 6.39
CA ALA A 241 1.21 22.09 5.06
C ALA A 241 0.26 21.64 3.94
N ILE A 242 -0.43 20.50 4.12
CA ILE A 242 -1.45 20.04 3.16
C ILE A 242 -2.59 21.05 3.06
N GLN A 243 -3.01 21.65 4.18
CA GLN A 243 -4.13 22.59 4.22
C GLN A 243 -3.76 24.02 3.80
N ALA A 244 -2.51 24.45 4.03
CA ALA A 244 -2.06 25.82 3.76
C ALA A 244 -2.12 26.19 2.27
N VAL A 245 -2.01 25.20 1.38
CA VAL A 245 -1.96 25.43 -0.08
C VAL A 245 -3.16 26.25 -0.60
N TYR A 246 -4.34 26.08 0.00
CA TYR A 246 -5.54 26.81 -0.42
C TYR A 246 -5.46 28.30 -0.14
N ALA A 247 -4.80 28.71 0.95
CA ALA A 247 -4.59 30.12 1.27
C ALA A 247 -3.59 30.78 0.31
N GLU A 248 -2.74 29.98 -0.34
CA GLU A 248 -1.72 30.41 -1.31
C GLU A 248 -2.25 30.43 -2.75
N GLY A 249 -3.57 30.26 -2.95
CA GLY A 249 -4.18 30.17 -4.27
C GLY A 249 -3.86 28.87 -5.03
N GLN A 250 -3.26 27.90 -4.34
CA GLN A 250 -2.99 26.57 -4.87
C GLN A 250 -4.12 25.60 -4.50
N THR A 251 -4.13 24.43 -5.14
CA THR A 251 -5.10 23.37 -4.88
C THR A 251 -4.49 22.00 -5.09
N TRP A 252 -5.01 20.99 -4.40
CA TRP A 252 -4.64 19.60 -4.63
C TRP A 252 -5.50 19.02 -5.75
N LEU A 253 -4.86 18.63 -6.84
CA LEU A 253 -5.49 17.97 -7.97
C LEU A 253 -5.16 16.49 -7.96
N LEU A 254 -6.18 15.65 -8.20
CA LEU A 254 -6.02 14.27 -8.60
C LEU A 254 -6.33 14.17 -10.09
N TYR A 255 -5.38 13.74 -10.91
CA TYR A 255 -5.62 13.58 -12.34
C TYR A 255 -4.97 12.33 -12.92
N LYS A 256 -5.61 11.77 -13.95
CA LYS A 256 -5.10 10.60 -14.67
C LYS A 256 -3.91 10.99 -15.53
N ARG A 257 -2.75 10.39 -15.27
CA ARG A 257 -1.60 10.43 -16.19
C ARG A 257 -1.79 9.46 -17.34
N ASN A 258 -2.39 8.32 -17.06
CA ASN A 258 -2.79 7.32 -18.06
C ASN A 258 -3.99 6.51 -17.54
N GLU A 259 -4.36 5.44 -18.24
CA GLU A 259 -5.52 4.63 -17.87
C GLU A 259 -5.34 3.83 -16.56
N LEU A 260 -4.10 3.56 -16.16
CA LEU A 260 -3.76 2.76 -14.98
C LEU A 260 -3.20 3.58 -13.82
N GLU A 261 -2.93 4.87 -14.03
CA GLU A 261 -2.22 5.70 -13.07
C GLU A 261 -2.81 7.12 -12.98
N ALA A 262 -2.98 7.59 -11.75
CA ALA A 262 -3.21 8.99 -11.42
C ALA A 262 -2.22 9.45 -10.34
N VAL A 263 -2.08 10.76 -10.22
CA VAL A 263 -1.22 11.40 -9.24
C VAL A 263 -1.96 12.48 -8.48
N VAL A 264 -1.63 12.65 -7.21
CA VAL A 264 -2.02 13.78 -6.38
C VAL A 264 -0.90 14.81 -6.38
N GLU A 265 -1.18 16.00 -6.91
CA GLU A 265 -0.20 17.07 -7.04
C GLU A 265 -0.81 18.43 -6.66
N CYS A 266 0.03 19.31 -6.12
CA CYS A 266 -0.33 20.69 -5.81
C CYS A 266 -0.06 21.58 -7.03
N HIS A 267 -1.07 22.32 -7.47
CA HIS A 267 -0.99 23.23 -8.60
C HIS A 267 -1.82 24.50 -8.36
N PRO A 268 -1.54 25.60 -9.08
CA PRO A 268 -2.47 26.73 -9.16
C PRO A 268 -3.85 26.28 -9.62
N LEU A 269 -4.93 26.90 -9.12
CA LEU A 269 -6.30 26.48 -9.45
C LEU A 269 -6.60 26.53 -10.97
N ASP A 270 -6.02 27.50 -11.68
CA ASP A 270 -6.17 27.68 -13.13
C ASP A 270 -5.49 26.58 -13.96
N PHE A 271 -4.48 25.89 -13.41
CA PHE A 271 -3.84 24.73 -14.05
C PHE A 271 -4.83 23.59 -14.35
N MET A 272 -5.93 23.50 -13.59
CA MET A 272 -7.01 22.55 -13.89
C MET A 272 -7.58 22.77 -15.31
N THR A 273 -7.66 24.02 -15.76
CA THR A 273 -8.15 24.37 -17.11
C THR A 273 -7.20 23.86 -18.17
N GLU A 274 -5.88 23.94 -17.93
CA GLU A 274 -4.85 23.41 -18.83
C GLU A 274 -4.96 21.87 -18.96
N LEU A 275 -5.11 21.17 -17.83
CA LEU A 275 -5.29 19.71 -17.82
C LEU A 275 -6.54 19.29 -18.61
N VAL A 276 -7.67 19.96 -18.38
CA VAL A 276 -8.93 19.66 -19.09
C VAL A 276 -8.80 19.96 -20.58
N THR A 277 -8.18 21.09 -20.94
CA THR A 277 -7.95 21.48 -22.35
C THR A 277 -7.05 20.47 -23.06
N SER A 278 -6.08 19.90 -22.34
CA SER A 278 -5.19 18.83 -22.83
C SER A 278 -5.84 17.44 -22.82
N GLY A 279 -7.12 17.34 -22.45
CA GLY A 279 -7.89 16.08 -22.45
C GLY A 279 -7.67 15.20 -21.22
N HIS A 280 -6.96 15.67 -20.18
CA HIS A 280 -6.78 14.92 -18.95
C HIS A 280 -8.04 14.98 -18.08
N LYS A 281 -8.46 13.82 -17.56
CA LYS A 281 -9.48 13.74 -16.51
C LYS A 281 -8.85 14.12 -15.17
N CYS A 282 -9.31 15.21 -14.57
CA CYS A 282 -8.85 15.70 -13.28
C CYS A 282 -10.01 16.04 -12.36
N VAL A 283 -9.75 16.01 -11.05
CA VAL A 283 -10.70 16.39 -10.00
C VAL A 283 -9.96 17.08 -8.86
N VAL A 284 -10.59 18.10 -8.27
CA VAL A 284 -10.09 18.75 -7.05
C VAL A 284 -10.30 17.84 -5.84
N LEU A 285 -9.27 17.69 -5.02
CA LEU A 285 -9.32 17.02 -3.72
C LEU A 285 -9.75 18.03 -2.65
N LYS A 286 -10.68 17.62 -1.78
CA LYS A 286 -11.20 18.47 -0.71
C LYS A 286 -10.42 18.27 0.60
N PHE A 287 -9.18 18.76 0.64
CA PHE A 287 -8.32 18.63 1.83
C PHE A 287 -8.47 19.79 2.83
N TRP A 288 -9.52 20.58 2.74
CA TRP A 288 -9.79 21.64 3.71
C TRP A 288 -10.30 21.08 5.05
N PRO A 289 -10.11 21.80 6.16
CA PRO A 289 -10.70 21.42 7.45
C PRO A 289 -12.21 21.23 7.31
N LYS A 290 -12.72 20.08 7.76
CA LYS A 290 -14.16 19.93 7.99
C LYS A 290 -14.48 20.78 9.22
N GLN A 291 -15.43 21.71 9.09
CA GLN A 291 -15.95 22.42 10.24
C GLN A 291 -16.57 21.37 11.18
N GLU A 292 -16.16 21.35 12.44
CA GLU A 292 -16.76 20.44 13.42
C GLU A 292 -18.19 20.92 13.67
N ASP A 293 -19.14 20.32 12.93
CA ASP A 293 -20.57 20.56 13.06
C ASP A 293 -21.00 20.20 14.48
N GLY A 294 -21.04 21.17 15.40
CA GLY A 294 -21.75 21.01 16.67
C GLY A 294 -21.02 21.43 17.94
N LEU A 295 -19.77 21.91 17.89
CA LEU A 295 -19.29 22.71 19.01
C LEU A 295 -19.76 24.16 18.79
N PRO A 296 -20.72 24.67 19.59
CA PRO A 296 -21.05 26.09 19.53
C PRO A 296 -19.72 26.84 19.67
N PRO A 297 -19.47 27.86 18.84
CA PRO A 297 -18.21 28.60 18.89
C PRO A 297 -18.02 28.98 20.34
N HIS A 298 -16.98 28.43 20.99
CA HIS A 298 -16.61 28.88 22.31
C HIS A 298 -16.31 30.36 22.12
N THR A 299 -17.29 31.20 22.45
CA THR A 299 -17.10 32.63 22.59
C THR A 299 -16.16 32.74 23.76
N SER A 300 -14.86 32.68 23.47
CA SER A 300 -13.82 33.19 24.33
C SER A 300 -14.19 34.65 24.52
N LYS A 301 -15.01 34.92 25.54
CA LYS A 301 -15.18 36.27 26.08
C LYS A 301 -13.77 36.68 26.44
N ALA A 302 -13.16 37.46 25.57
CA ALA A 302 -11.95 38.20 25.86
C ALA A 302 -12.33 39.20 26.96
N THR A 303 -12.31 38.74 28.21
CA THR A 303 -12.24 39.61 29.37
C THR A 303 -10.87 40.27 29.32
N HIS A 304 -10.76 41.35 28.56
CA HIS A 304 -9.72 42.36 28.77
C HIS A 304 -10.00 43.01 30.12
N SER A 305 -9.50 42.40 31.21
CA SER A 305 -9.34 43.12 32.47
C SER A 305 -8.14 44.04 32.32
N PHE A 306 -8.41 45.30 31.98
CA PHE A 306 -7.46 46.39 32.05
C PHE A 306 -7.21 46.68 33.55
N SER A 307 -6.20 46.07 34.15
CA SER A 307 -5.75 46.42 35.50
C SER A 307 -4.88 47.67 35.43
N GLY A 308 -5.41 48.77 35.93
CA GLY A 308 -4.72 50.05 36.06
C GLY A 308 -3.50 49.98 36.98
N PHE A 309 -2.49 50.76 36.60
CA PHE A 309 -1.35 51.13 37.41
C PHE A 309 -1.81 51.78 38.73
N SER A 310 -1.30 51.29 39.86
CA SER A 310 -1.28 52.01 41.13
C SER A 310 0.14 52.02 41.66
N THR A 311 0.67 53.23 41.79
CA THR A 311 1.94 53.58 42.43
C THR A 311 1.85 53.41 43.94
N SER A 312 2.78 52.67 44.54
CA SER A 312 3.23 52.94 45.90
C SER A 312 4.62 52.37 46.14
N SER A 313 5.54 53.30 46.38
CA SER A 313 6.85 53.19 46.97
C SER A 313 6.86 52.41 48.30
N PHE A 314 7.82 51.50 48.47
CA PHE A 314 8.36 51.14 49.79
C PHE A 314 9.83 50.70 49.69
N THR A 315 10.49 50.88 50.83
CA THR A 315 11.91 51.14 51.09
C THR A 315 12.86 49.95 51.02
N HIS A 316 14.14 50.29 50.78
CA HIS A 316 15.33 49.46 50.83
C HIS A 316 15.48 48.62 52.13
N HIS A 317 15.75 47.32 51.97
CA HIS A 317 16.65 46.62 52.86
C HIS A 317 17.58 45.69 52.07
N ALA A 318 18.87 45.84 52.34
CA ALA A 318 19.97 45.09 51.77
C ALA A 318 20.06 43.70 52.43
N GLY A 319 20.25 42.67 51.60
CA GLY A 319 20.54 41.31 52.04
C GLY A 319 21.16 40.55 50.89
N ALA A 320 22.46 40.29 51.01
CA ALA A 320 23.30 39.63 50.02
C ALA A 320 22.83 38.21 49.67
N MET A 321 22.91 37.81 48.39
CA MET A 321 23.33 36.46 48.02
C MET A 321 23.68 36.31 46.53
N SER A 322 24.90 35.80 46.32
CA SER A 322 25.47 35.03 45.22
C SER A 322 24.86 35.09 43.81
N SER A 323 25.69 35.63 42.92
CA SER A 323 25.85 35.30 41.50
C SER A 323 25.81 33.80 41.19
N PHE A 324 25.00 33.40 40.20
CA PHE A 324 25.39 32.40 39.20
C PHE A 324 24.76 32.74 37.86
N THR A 325 25.58 32.64 36.82
CA THR A 325 25.40 33.10 35.45
C THR A 325 24.42 32.25 34.66
N HIS A 326 23.53 32.90 33.91
CA HIS A 326 22.69 32.31 32.88
C HIS A 326 23.45 32.33 31.55
N ALA A 327 23.78 31.15 31.01
CA ALA A 327 24.25 30.98 29.65
C ALA A 327 23.12 30.33 28.84
N GLY A 328 22.67 31.05 27.79
CA GLY A 328 21.72 30.53 26.83
C GLY A 328 22.33 29.42 25.97
N ALA A 329 21.50 28.47 25.58
CA ALA A 329 21.82 27.54 24.50
C ALA A 329 20.57 27.32 23.64
N MET A 330 20.77 27.58 22.36
CA MET A 330 19.81 27.47 21.27
C MET A 330 19.36 26.01 21.10
N SER A 331 18.06 25.82 20.97
CA SER A 331 17.46 24.52 20.62
C SER A 331 17.64 24.28 19.12
N SER A 332 18.57 23.39 18.75
CA SER A 332 18.69 22.86 17.39
C SER A 332 17.70 21.71 17.21
N CYS A 333 16.71 21.89 16.34
CA CYS A 333 15.90 20.80 15.82
C CYS A 333 16.77 19.89 14.95
N CYS A 334 17.07 18.68 15.44
CA CYS A 334 17.65 17.61 14.62
C CYS A 334 16.55 17.02 13.73
N SER A 335 16.54 17.41 12.45
CA SER A 335 15.82 16.69 11.40
C SER A 335 16.63 15.46 10.99
N SER A 336 16.20 14.26 11.42
CA SER A 336 16.75 13.00 10.89
C SER A 336 16.28 12.80 9.45
N GLY A 337 17.21 12.90 8.51
CA GLY A 337 16.99 12.64 7.10
C GLY A 337 16.78 11.14 6.83
N TYR A 338 15.59 10.78 6.36
CA TYR A 338 15.35 9.47 5.75
C TYR A 338 15.83 9.53 4.29
N HIS A 339 16.91 8.80 3.99
CA HIS A 339 17.35 8.62 2.61
C HIS A 339 16.37 7.69 1.85
N HIS A 340 15.88 8.21 0.72
CA HIS A 340 15.04 7.51 -0.25
C HIS A 340 15.55 6.11 -0.63
N MET A 341 14.62 5.15 -0.70
CA MET A 341 14.78 3.98 -1.57
C MET A 341 14.60 4.44 -3.03
N PRO A 342 15.51 4.11 -3.96
CA PRO A 342 15.29 4.38 -5.37
C PRO A 342 14.08 3.55 -5.88
N PRO A 343 13.29 4.07 -6.82
CA PRO A 343 12.21 3.31 -7.43
C PRO A 343 12.79 2.07 -8.13
N ALA A 344 12.11 0.94 -7.99
CA ALA A 344 12.40 -0.24 -8.79
C ALA A 344 12.33 0.16 -10.28
N ILE A 345 13.43 -0.01 -11.00
CA ILE A 345 13.52 0.23 -12.43
C ILE A 345 12.54 -0.73 -13.11
N LEU A 346 11.39 -0.22 -13.54
CA LEU A 346 10.55 -0.87 -14.53
C LEU A 346 11.33 -0.83 -15.85
N SER A 347 12.09 -1.89 -16.12
CA SER A 347 12.70 -2.08 -17.43
C SER A 347 11.58 -2.30 -18.45
N SER A 348 11.44 -1.34 -19.37
CA SER A 348 10.66 -1.52 -20.58
C SER A 348 11.36 -2.56 -21.44
N VAL A 349 10.78 -3.76 -21.52
CA VAL A 349 11.15 -4.75 -22.54
C VAL A 349 10.76 -4.17 -23.89
N THR A 350 11.74 -3.58 -24.57
CA THR A 350 11.62 -3.14 -25.96
C THR A 350 11.68 -4.38 -26.84
N THR A 351 10.54 -4.80 -27.36
CA THR A 351 10.48 -5.81 -28.42
C THR A 351 11.14 -5.25 -29.67
N ARG A 352 12.32 -5.78 -30.04
CA ARG A 352 12.93 -5.53 -31.34
C ARG A 352 12.05 -6.14 -32.45
N PRO A 353 11.84 -5.44 -33.57
CA PRO A 353 11.14 -6.02 -34.71
C PRO A 353 12.04 -7.08 -35.37
N LEU A 354 11.51 -8.30 -35.52
CA LEU A 354 12.15 -9.33 -36.32
C LEU A 354 12.13 -8.92 -37.80
N ALA A 355 13.31 -8.90 -38.39
CA ALA A 355 13.53 -8.69 -39.81
C ALA A 355 12.78 -9.73 -40.65
N SER A 356 12.15 -9.25 -41.72
CA SER A 356 11.51 -10.03 -42.76
C SER A 356 12.52 -10.94 -43.47
N ARG A 357 12.25 -12.25 -43.47
CA ARG A 357 12.95 -13.25 -44.31
C ARG A 357 12.13 -13.51 -45.59
N PRO A 358 12.77 -13.78 -46.73
CA PRO A 358 12.12 -13.78 -48.03
C PRO A 358 11.33 -15.07 -48.27
N GLN A 359 10.17 -14.94 -48.91
CA GLN A 359 9.34 -16.03 -49.39
C GLN A 359 10.09 -16.86 -50.44
N ARG A 360 10.20 -18.17 -50.19
CA ARG A 360 10.49 -19.18 -51.21
C ARG A 360 9.21 -19.92 -51.55
N SER A 361 8.88 -19.92 -52.83
CA SER A 361 7.76 -20.65 -53.44
C SER A 361 8.10 -22.11 -53.71
N LYS A 362 7.04 -22.89 -54.01
CA LYS A 362 6.92 -24.32 -54.40
C LYS A 362 6.51 -25.21 -53.21
N SER A 363 5.61 -26.19 -53.34
CA SER A 363 4.74 -26.71 -54.41
C SER A 363 3.88 -27.83 -53.79
N ASP A 364 2.87 -28.29 -54.52
CA ASP A 364 1.75 -29.14 -54.10
C ASP A 364 2.04 -30.54 -53.47
N ALA A 365 1.06 -30.93 -52.63
CA ALA A 365 0.53 -32.29 -52.32
C ALA A 365 1.22 -33.19 -51.25
N PRO A 366 0.51 -34.16 -50.63
CA PRO A 366 -0.89 -34.17 -50.16
C PRO A 366 -1.06 -34.59 -48.68
N LEU A 367 -2.31 -34.50 -48.19
CA LEU A 367 -2.79 -34.80 -46.84
C LEU A 367 -2.36 -36.18 -46.28
N ALA A 368 -1.88 -36.18 -45.03
CA ALA A 368 -1.84 -37.35 -44.15
C ALA A 368 -2.52 -37.01 -42.81
N GLN A 369 -3.40 -37.92 -42.36
CA GLN A 369 -4.17 -37.85 -41.12
C GLN A 369 -3.27 -37.93 -39.86
N PRO A 370 -3.63 -37.31 -38.72
CA PRO A 370 -2.92 -37.56 -37.47
C PRO A 370 -3.45 -38.83 -36.79
N ALA A 371 -2.54 -39.79 -36.58
CA ALA A 371 -2.75 -40.92 -35.70
C ALA A 371 -2.71 -40.45 -34.23
N SER A 372 -3.79 -40.75 -33.51
CA SER A 372 -3.87 -40.67 -32.06
C SER A 372 -2.95 -41.73 -31.44
N ALA A 373 -1.95 -41.30 -30.66
CA ALA A 373 -1.16 -42.17 -29.80
C ALA A 373 -1.28 -41.67 -28.36
N ALA A 374 -2.15 -42.32 -27.60
CA ALA A 374 -2.25 -42.18 -26.16
C ALA A 374 -0.95 -42.69 -25.50
N LEU A 375 -0.26 -41.82 -24.77
CA LEU A 375 0.88 -42.17 -23.93
C LEU A 375 0.37 -42.87 -22.66
N ALA A 376 0.69 -44.15 -22.51
CA ALA A 376 0.48 -44.89 -21.27
C ALA A 376 1.45 -44.40 -20.18
N PRO A 377 1.02 -44.31 -18.90
CA PRO A 377 1.88 -43.90 -17.81
C PRO A 377 2.96 -44.94 -17.51
N PRO A 378 4.14 -44.53 -17.01
CA PRO A 378 5.25 -45.43 -16.79
C PRO A 378 4.97 -46.34 -15.58
N LEU A 379 5.05 -47.65 -15.80
CA LEU A 379 4.81 -48.67 -14.79
C LEU A 379 6.04 -48.81 -13.86
N ARG A 380 5.79 -48.72 -12.54
CA ARG A 380 6.73 -49.13 -11.49
C ARG A 380 6.79 -50.65 -11.40
N ASN A 381 7.98 -51.20 -11.13
CA ASN A 381 8.10 -52.62 -10.82
C ASN A 381 7.41 -52.91 -9.47
N PRO A 382 6.39 -53.78 -9.38
CA PRO A 382 5.58 -53.93 -8.16
C PRO A 382 6.30 -54.61 -7.00
N GLN A 383 7.43 -55.28 -7.23
CA GLN A 383 8.11 -56.07 -6.19
C GLN A 383 9.14 -55.27 -5.38
N ASP A 384 9.62 -54.16 -5.92
CA ASP A 384 10.79 -53.45 -5.39
C ASP A 384 10.72 -51.93 -5.60
N GLY A 385 9.66 -51.41 -6.26
CA GLY A 385 9.41 -49.98 -6.39
C GLY A 385 10.44 -49.22 -7.23
N THR A 386 11.37 -49.94 -7.87
CA THR A 386 12.45 -49.35 -8.67
C THR A 386 11.97 -49.01 -10.08
N TRP A 387 12.49 -47.90 -10.61
CA TRP A 387 12.28 -47.51 -11.99
C TRP A 387 13.20 -48.31 -12.91
N SER A 388 12.65 -48.84 -14.01
CA SER A 388 13.41 -49.56 -15.04
C SER A 388 14.55 -48.67 -15.59
N ALA A 389 15.63 -49.29 -16.04
CA ALA A 389 16.78 -48.57 -16.63
C ALA A 389 16.38 -47.70 -17.85
N ALA A 390 15.33 -48.10 -18.57
CA ALA A 390 14.76 -47.32 -19.67
C ALA A 390 14.01 -46.05 -19.20
N SER A 391 13.44 -46.08 -18.00
CA SER A 391 12.73 -44.93 -17.40
C SER A 391 13.69 -43.88 -16.82
N ARG A 392 14.89 -44.27 -16.37
CA ARG A 392 15.88 -43.33 -15.83
C ARG A 392 16.52 -42.43 -16.90
N ARG A 393 16.64 -42.91 -18.14
CA ARG A 393 17.20 -42.12 -19.26
C ARG A 393 16.28 -41.02 -19.78
N LYS A 394 14.97 -41.08 -19.49
CA LYS A 394 13.98 -40.06 -19.89
C LYS A 394 13.73 -38.97 -18.85
N LEU A 395 14.35 -39.07 -17.67
CA LEU A 395 14.27 -38.08 -16.59
C LEU A 395 15.54 -37.18 -16.50
N GLN A 396 16.50 -37.38 -17.40
CA GLN A 396 17.74 -36.58 -17.51
C GLN A 396 17.82 -35.75 -18.80
N MET A 397 16.71 -35.65 -19.53
CA MET A 397 16.40 -34.64 -20.55
C MET A 397 15.11 -33.95 -20.13
#